data_AF-A0A517Q1W5-F1
#
_entry.id   AF-A0A517Q1W5-F1
#
_cell.length_a   1.000
_cell.length_b   1.000
_cell.length_c   1.000
_cell.angle_alpha   90.00
_cell.angle_beta   90.00
_cell.angle_gamma   90.00
#
_symmetry.space_group_name_H-M   'P 1'
#
loop_
_entity.id
_entity.type
_entity.pdbx_description
1 polymer ?
#
loop_
_entity_poly.entity_id
_entity_poly.type
_entity_poly.pdbx_seq_one_letter_code
_entity_poly.pdbx_strand_id
1 'polypeptide(L)'
;MSFISKWCLIGSILTGLCSLPLLQAKEPQQPSSLPAVVPDNGMPDQKVPELSEVMTIAREYFNSQKGYESGDLLTNNRVKPLFRELQQAGWKVKAEKHILKRMHSASDFLAAQLSTPKGIRFMRKIAKMPGGYDRLDHLLKMPYGKRRIKEFIDSPGGYTMIEYMTTTKGGKNLGKYLSQTKTGKGFNQPTGMIYTETEFLQVLKETYQLETAKQKRQK
;
A
#
# COMPACT_ATOMS: atom_id res chain seq x y z
N MET A 1 -50.25 -18.23 25.04
CA MET A 1 -49.48 -19.36 25.61
C MET A 1 -48.12 -18.84 26.02
N SER A 2 -47.88 -18.85 27.33
CA SER A 2 -46.70 -18.36 28.03
C SER A 2 -45.61 -19.44 28.04
N PHE A 3 -44.33 -19.08 27.91
CA PHE A 3 -43.27 -19.76 28.65
C PHE A 3 -42.11 -18.78 28.94
N ILE A 4 -42.03 -18.42 30.22
CA ILE A 4 -40.94 -17.74 30.90
C ILE A 4 -39.96 -18.82 31.35
N SER A 5 -38.65 -18.61 31.18
CA SER A 5 -37.63 -19.33 31.93
C SER A 5 -36.61 -18.34 32.48
N LYS A 6 -36.83 -18.01 33.75
CA LYS A 6 -35.82 -17.48 34.67
C LYS A 6 -34.93 -18.65 35.07
N TRP A 7 -33.65 -18.43 35.33
CA TRP A 7 -32.94 -19.05 36.46
C TRP A 7 -31.82 -18.13 36.94
N CYS A 8 -31.92 -17.80 38.23
CA CYS A 8 -30.88 -17.19 39.05
C CYS A 8 -29.76 -18.20 39.32
N LEU A 9 -28.54 -17.72 39.54
CA LEU A 9 -27.78 -18.11 40.73
C LEU A 9 -26.69 -17.07 41.02
N ILE A 10 -26.86 -16.48 42.20
CA ILE A 10 -25.95 -15.56 42.88
C ILE A 10 -24.90 -16.43 43.57
N GLY A 11 -23.62 -16.09 43.39
CA GLY A 11 -22.51 -16.70 44.13
C GLY A 11 -21.51 -15.61 44.49
N SER A 12 -21.54 -15.17 45.74
CA SER A 12 -20.62 -14.20 46.33
C SER A 12 -19.56 -14.89 47.19
N ILE A 13 -18.42 -14.20 47.33
CA ILE A 13 -17.40 -14.31 48.39
C ILE A 13 -16.36 -15.44 48.23
N LEU A 14 -15.11 -15.06 47.91
CA LEU A 14 -13.97 -15.37 48.78
C LEU A 14 -12.83 -14.37 48.59
N THR A 15 -12.63 -13.55 49.61
CA THR A 15 -11.47 -12.68 49.85
C THR A 15 -10.24 -13.55 50.15
N GLY A 16 -9.28 -13.56 49.24
CA GLY A 16 -7.94 -14.13 49.45
C GLY A 16 -6.91 -13.02 49.62
N LEU A 17 -6.60 -12.68 50.86
CA LEU A 17 -5.46 -11.85 51.26
C LEU A 17 -4.18 -12.68 51.03
N CYS A 18 -3.46 -12.45 49.94
CA CYS A 18 -2.11 -12.97 49.76
C CYS A 18 -1.09 -11.92 50.21
N SER A 19 -0.47 -12.19 51.36
CA SER A 19 0.66 -11.46 51.93
C SER A 19 1.84 -11.46 50.96
N LEU A 20 2.32 -10.26 50.63
CA LEU A 20 3.54 -10.01 49.86
C LEU A 20 4.78 -10.30 50.74
N PRO A 21 5.76 -11.10 50.28
CA PRO A 21 7.09 -11.08 50.88
C PRO A 21 7.85 -9.84 50.41
N LEU A 22 8.18 -8.99 51.38
CA LEU A 22 9.11 -7.88 51.26
C LEU A 22 10.52 -8.45 51.08
N LEU A 23 11.14 -8.31 49.90
CA LEU A 23 12.54 -8.63 49.70
C LEU A 23 13.27 -7.50 48.95
N GLN A 24 14.01 -6.75 49.75
CA GLN A 24 15.35 -6.22 49.49
C GLN A 24 15.56 -5.34 48.26
N ALA A 25 15.52 -4.03 48.51
CA ALA A 25 16.10 -3.01 47.65
C ALA A 25 17.61 -3.23 47.47
N LYS A 26 18.04 -3.42 46.22
CA LYS A 26 19.44 -3.31 45.79
C LYS A 26 19.56 -2.04 44.95
N GLU A 27 20.20 -1.03 45.53
CA GLU A 27 20.59 0.22 44.86
C GLU A 27 22.01 0.08 44.24
N PRO A 28 22.48 1.00 43.39
CA PRO A 28 22.31 1.01 41.94
C PRO A 28 23.61 0.70 41.18
N GLN A 29 23.52 0.02 40.02
CA GLN A 29 24.62 -0.04 39.05
C GLN A 29 24.18 0.61 37.72
N GLN A 30 24.58 1.87 37.53
CA GLN A 30 24.77 2.49 36.21
C GLN A 30 26.20 2.19 35.72
N PRO A 31 26.50 2.28 34.43
CA PRO A 31 25.80 1.75 33.26
C PRO A 31 26.80 0.91 32.44
N SER A 32 26.61 -0.40 32.34
CA SER A 32 27.43 -1.22 31.45
C SER A 32 27.06 -0.94 30.00
N SER A 33 27.83 -0.04 29.40
CA SER A 33 28.17 0.08 27.98
C SER A 33 27.12 -0.41 26.99
N LEU A 34 26.55 0.55 26.27
CA LEU A 34 25.99 0.39 24.92
C LEU A 34 26.70 -0.75 24.16
N PRO A 35 25.97 -1.68 23.49
CA PRO A 35 26.61 -2.51 22.49
C PRO A 35 27.28 -1.56 21.50
N ALA A 36 28.56 -1.81 21.24
CA ALA A 36 29.38 -1.07 20.31
C ALA A 36 28.57 -0.68 19.08
N VAL A 37 28.61 0.61 18.75
CA VAL A 37 28.26 1.09 17.41
C VAL A 37 29.00 0.16 16.45
N VAL A 38 28.25 -0.74 15.81
CA VAL A 38 28.75 -1.54 14.71
C VAL A 38 29.29 -0.49 13.74
N PRO A 39 30.60 -0.47 13.44
CA PRO A 39 31.11 0.44 12.44
C PRO A 39 30.30 0.18 11.18
N ASP A 40 29.90 1.27 10.52
CA ASP A 40 29.47 1.28 9.13
C ASP A 40 30.65 0.76 8.30
N ASN A 41 30.88 -0.55 8.38
CA ASN A 41 31.88 -1.27 7.64
C ASN A 41 31.42 -1.18 6.21
N GLY A 42 32.00 -0.20 5.51
CA GLY A 42 31.80 0.03 4.09
C GLY A 42 31.66 -1.29 3.38
N MET A 43 30.44 -1.54 2.89
CA MET A 43 30.24 -2.56 1.89
C MET A 43 31.26 -2.26 0.78
N PRO A 44 32.05 -3.27 0.34
CA PRO A 44 32.97 -3.10 -0.77
C PRO A 44 32.20 -2.47 -1.93
N ASP A 45 32.85 -1.63 -2.73
CA ASP A 45 32.29 -0.82 -3.82
C ASP A 45 31.42 -1.70 -4.74
N GLN A 46 30.18 -1.94 -4.33
CA GLN A 46 29.38 -3.05 -4.84
C GLN A 46 28.84 -2.53 -6.15
N LYS A 47 29.41 -3.05 -7.24
CA LYS A 47 29.00 -2.70 -8.60
C LYS A 47 27.47 -2.82 -8.66
N VAL A 48 26.82 -1.72 -9.06
CA VAL A 48 25.37 -1.68 -9.21
C VAL A 48 24.93 -2.88 -10.07
N PRO A 49 23.98 -3.71 -9.60
CA PRO A 49 23.51 -4.90 -10.30
C PRO A 49 22.91 -4.52 -11.66
N GLU A 50 23.02 -5.41 -12.64
CA GLU A 50 22.47 -5.17 -13.98
C GLU A 50 20.94 -4.99 -13.95
N LEU A 51 20.39 -4.23 -14.90
CA LEU A 51 18.94 -3.96 -14.93
C LEU A 51 18.11 -5.25 -14.91
N SER A 52 18.56 -6.30 -15.62
CA SER A 52 17.85 -7.58 -15.65
C SER A 52 17.74 -8.21 -14.26
N GLU A 53 18.80 -8.13 -13.46
CA GLU A 53 18.84 -8.67 -12.09
C GLU A 53 17.91 -7.89 -11.17
N VAL A 54 17.95 -6.55 -11.22
CA VAL A 54 17.01 -5.68 -10.51
C VAL A 54 15.56 -6.01 -10.83
N MET A 55 15.24 -6.22 -12.11
CA MET A 55 13.88 -6.55 -12.52
C MET A 55 13.48 -7.97 -12.12
N THR A 56 14.43 -8.91 -12.03
CA THR A 56 14.18 -10.26 -11.52
C THR A 56 13.84 -10.22 -10.04
N ILE A 57 14.66 -9.54 -9.21
CA ILE A 57 14.40 -9.36 -7.77
C ILE A 57 13.01 -8.77 -7.56
N ALA A 58 12.67 -7.69 -8.28
CA ALA A 58 11.37 -7.05 -8.14
C ALA A 58 10.19 -7.97 -8.50
N ARG A 59 10.30 -8.78 -9.56
CA ARG A 59 9.24 -9.73 -9.95
C ARG A 59 9.12 -10.88 -8.96
N GLU A 60 10.23 -11.46 -8.53
CA GLU A 60 10.27 -12.54 -7.54
C GLU A 60 9.68 -12.09 -6.20
N TYR A 61 9.99 -10.86 -5.79
CA TYR A 61 9.40 -10.23 -4.61
C TYR A 61 7.86 -10.26 -4.66
N PHE A 62 7.25 -9.81 -5.76
CA PHE A 62 5.80 -9.79 -5.90
C PHE A 62 5.20 -11.20 -6.07
N ASN A 63 5.85 -12.08 -6.82
CA ASN A 63 5.41 -13.46 -7.02
C ASN A 63 5.41 -14.28 -5.72
N SER A 64 6.29 -13.95 -4.77
CA SER A 64 6.34 -14.60 -3.45
C SER A 64 5.15 -14.23 -2.54
N GLN A 65 4.40 -13.19 -2.89
CA GLN A 65 3.33 -12.67 -2.04
C GLN A 65 2.06 -13.51 -2.15
N LYS A 66 1.71 -14.20 -1.05
CA LYS A 66 0.50 -15.05 -1.01
C LYS A 66 -0.76 -14.28 -1.40
N GLY A 67 -1.48 -14.79 -2.39
CA GLY A 67 -2.80 -14.30 -2.80
C GLY A 67 -2.79 -13.01 -3.62
N TYR A 68 -1.61 -12.49 -3.96
CA TYR A 68 -1.43 -11.31 -4.80
C TYR A 68 -1.61 -11.63 -6.29
N GLU A 69 -2.20 -10.70 -7.03
CA GLU A 69 -2.19 -10.67 -8.50
C GLU A 69 -1.60 -9.34 -8.99
N SER A 70 -0.95 -9.33 -10.16
CA SER A 70 -0.22 -8.16 -10.69
C SER A 70 -1.07 -6.89 -10.89
N GLY A 71 -2.38 -7.06 -11.04
CA GLY A 71 -3.36 -5.97 -11.15
C GLY A 71 -3.91 -5.48 -9.80
N ASP A 72 -3.58 -6.13 -8.69
CA ASP A 72 -3.99 -5.69 -7.36
C ASP A 72 -3.32 -4.36 -7.00
N LEU A 73 -4.02 -3.53 -6.22
CA LEU A 73 -3.49 -2.24 -5.78
C LEU A 73 -2.24 -2.44 -4.90
N LEU A 74 -1.12 -1.85 -5.33
CA LEU A 74 0.09 -1.72 -4.54
C LEU A 74 -0.01 -0.56 -3.55
N THR A 75 0.48 -0.79 -2.34
CA THR A 75 0.60 0.22 -1.29
C THR A 75 2.05 0.45 -0.95
N ASN A 76 2.39 1.66 -0.47
CA ASN A 76 3.75 2.02 -0.12
C ASN A 76 4.38 1.06 0.91
N ASN A 77 3.62 0.60 1.91
CA ASN A 77 4.10 -0.31 2.94
C ASN A 77 4.43 -1.70 2.37
N ARG A 78 3.72 -2.12 1.32
CA ARG A 78 3.99 -3.39 0.63
C ARG A 78 5.22 -3.32 -0.26
N VAL A 79 5.51 -2.15 -0.84
CA VAL A 79 6.67 -1.98 -1.74
C VAL A 79 7.94 -1.62 -0.97
N LYS A 80 7.83 -0.97 0.19
CA LYS A 80 8.98 -0.51 0.98
C LYS A 80 10.02 -1.61 1.27
N PRO A 81 9.66 -2.87 1.61
CA PRO A 81 10.65 -3.92 1.84
C PRO A 81 11.49 -4.26 0.61
N LEU A 82 10.92 -4.18 -0.60
CA LEU A 82 11.66 -4.44 -1.85
C LEU A 82 12.86 -3.50 -2.02
N PHE A 83 12.76 -2.23 -1.61
CA PHE A 83 13.90 -1.32 -1.68
C PHE A 83 15.08 -1.75 -0.80
N ARG A 84 14.82 -2.47 0.31
CA ARG A 84 15.88 -3.05 1.13
C ARG A 84 16.55 -4.23 0.42
N GLU A 85 15.78 -5.06 -0.27
CA GLU A 85 16.32 -6.17 -1.08
C GLU A 85 17.18 -5.66 -2.22
N LEU A 86 16.74 -4.62 -2.93
CA LEU A 86 17.53 -3.95 -3.96
C LEU A 86 18.82 -3.35 -3.38
N GLN A 87 18.76 -2.75 -2.19
CA GLN A 87 19.94 -2.24 -1.51
C GLN A 87 20.93 -3.35 -1.14
N GLN A 88 20.44 -4.49 -0.65
CA GLN A 88 21.27 -5.67 -0.35
C GLN A 88 21.93 -6.26 -1.60
N ALA A 89 21.26 -6.17 -2.75
CA ALA A 89 21.82 -6.53 -4.05
C ALA A 89 22.83 -5.49 -4.59
N GLY A 90 23.08 -4.39 -3.88
CA GLY A 90 24.05 -3.36 -4.26
C GLY A 90 23.48 -2.13 -4.96
N TRP A 91 22.14 -1.99 -5.06
CA TRP A 91 21.51 -0.79 -5.60
C TRP A 91 20.65 -0.04 -4.57
N LYS A 92 21.20 1.05 -4.04
CA LYS A 92 20.43 2.01 -3.24
C LYS A 92 19.67 2.98 -4.15
N VAL A 93 18.37 2.78 -4.29
CA VAL A 93 17.50 3.61 -5.13
C VAL A 93 17.39 5.03 -4.55
N LYS A 94 18.00 6.02 -5.21
CA LYS A 94 18.00 7.41 -4.70
C LYS A 94 16.60 8.03 -4.73
N ALA A 95 15.78 7.62 -5.70
CA ALA A 95 14.41 8.10 -5.86
C ALA A 95 13.36 7.39 -4.97
N GLU A 96 13.75 6.47 -4.07
CA GLU A 96 12.81 5.68 -3.23
C GLU A 96 11.69 6.55 -2.62
N LYS A 97 12.04 7.62 -1.92
CA LYS A 97 11.08 8.51 -1.25
C LYS A 97 10.07 9.13 -2.24
N HIS A 98 10.51 9.47 -3.45
CA HIS A 98 9.64 10.04 -4.47
C HIS A 98 8.70 8.98 -5.07
N ILE A 99 9.19 7.75 -5.28
CA ILE A 99 8.36 6.64 -5.76
C ILE A 99 7.28 6.29 -4.73
N LEU A 100 7.65 6.10 -3.46
CA LEU A 100 6.71 5.76 -2.39
C LEU A 100 5.64 6.84 -2.16
N LYS A 101 5.96 8.13 -2.41
CA LYS A 101 5.00 9.23 -2.30
C LYS A 101 3.90 9.17 -3.38
N ARG A 102 4.14 8.48 -4.49
CA ARG A 102 3.18 8.28 -5.58
C ARG A 102 2.30 7.03 -5.38
N MET A 103 2.30 6.44 -4.19
CA MET A 103 1.53 5.23 -3.88
C MET A 103 0.60 5.50 -2.69
N HIS A 104 -0.51 4.78 -2.64
CA HIS A 104 -1.40 4.84 -1.48
C HIS A 104 -0.73 4.24 -0.23
N SER A 105 -1.07 4.80 0.93
CA SER A 105 -0.80 4.14 2.20
C SER A 105 -1.78 2.99 2.42
N ALA A 106 -1.35 1.94 3.13
CA ALA A 106 -2.26 0.84 3.48
C ALA A 106 -3.47 1.31 4.33
N SER A 107 -3.33 2.42 5.05
CA SER A 107 -4.39 3.06 5.84
C SER A 107 -5.28 4.01 5.04
N ASP A 108 -4.93 4.30 3.77
CA ASP A 108 -5.77 5.16 2.94
C ASP A 108 -7.13 4.51 2.73
N PHE A 109 -8.18 5.32 2.69
CA PHE A 109 -9.55 4.83 2.54
C PHE A 109 -9.70 3.88 1.34
N LEU A 110 -9.14 4.25 0.17
CA LEU A 110 -9.25 3.44 -1.03
C LEU A 110 -8.54 2.09 -0.86
N ALA A 111 -7.30 2.09 -0.38
CA ALA A 111 -6.54 0.87 -0.11
C ALA A 111 -7.25 -0.05 0.88
N ALA A 112 -7.80 0.52 1.96
CA ALA A 112 -8.54 -0.22 2.97
C ALA A 112 -9.85 -0.84 2.43
N GLN A 113 -10.55 -0.17 1.50
CA GLN A 113 -11.75 -0.77 0.88
C GLN A 113 -11.38 -1.88 -0.11
N LEU A 114 -10.32 -1.69 -0.90
CA LEU A 114 -9.89 -2.64 -1.93
C LEU A 114 -9.19 -3.88 -1.35
N SER A 115 -8.69 -3.84 -0.12
CA SER A 115 -8.10 -5.00 0.56
C SER A 115 -9.15 -5.98 1.13
N THR A 116 -10.43 -5.62 1.15
CA THR A 116 -11.51 -6.53 1.55
C THR A 116 -11.75 -7.61 0.49
N PRO A 117 -12.33 -8.79 0.82
CA PRO A 117 -12.61 -9.83 -0.18
C PRO A 117 -13.46 -9.35 -1.38
N LYS A 118 -14.44 -8.47 -1.14
CA LYS A 118 -15.23 -7.85 -2.23
C LYS A 118 -14.39 -6.84 -3.01
N GLY A 119 -13.62 -6.02 -2.30
CA GLY A 119 -12.69 -5.05 -2.86
C GLY A 119 -11.68 -5.69 -3.80
N ILE A 120 -11.10 -6.83 -3.43
CA ILE A 120 -10.15 -7.59 -4.25
C ILE A 120 -10.79 -8.01 -5.58
N ARG A 121 -12.00 -8.59 -5.54
CA ARG A 121 -12.72 -8.98 -6.77
C ARG A 121 -13.06 -7.77 -7.64
N PHE A 122 -13.43 -6.65 -7.02
CA PHE A 122 -13.73 -5.41 -7.72
C PHE A 122 -12.46 -4.83 -8.38
N MET A 123 -11.35 -4.73 -7.66
CA MET A 123 -10.11 -4.14 -8.16
C MET A 123 -9.52 -4.96 -9.32
N ARG A 124 -9.58 -6.29 -9.25
CA ARG A 124 -9.12 -7.17 -10.34
C ARG A 124 -9.90 -7.00 -11.65
N LYS A 125 -11.15 -6.54 -11.58
CA LYS A 125 -11.92 -6.18 -12.78
C LYS A 125 -11.49 -4.82 -13.32
N ILE A 126 -11.37 -3.80 -12.46
CA ILE A 126 -11.02 -2.45 -12.92
C ILE A 126 -9.55 -2.31 -13.33
N ALA A 127 -8.65 -3.16 -12.82
CA ALA A 127 -7.24 -3.18 -13.21
C ALA A 127 -7.04 -3.52 -14.70
N LYS A 128 -8.04 -4.14 -15.33
CA LYS A 128 -8.05 -4.45 -16.77
C LYS A 128 -8.51 -3.26 -17.63
N MET A 129 -8.99 -2.19 -17.00
CA MET A 129 -9.53 -1.03 -17.68
C MET A 129 -8.49 0.09 -17.71
N PRO A 130 -8.33 0.79 -18.85
CA PRO A 130 -7.37 1.88 -18.96
C PRO A 130 -7.75 3.01 -18.00
N GLY A 131 -6.88 3.32 -17.04
CA GLY A 131 -7.10 4.34 -16.01
C GLY A 131 -8.21 4.01 -15.01
N GLY A 132 -8.52 2.72 -14.80
CA GLY A 132 -9.56 2.30 -13.85
C GLY A 132 -9.33 2.82 -12.43
N TYR A 133 -8.09 2.72 -11.93
CA TYR A 133 -7.71 3.25 -10.63
C TYR A 133 -7.73 4.79 -10.58
N ASP A 134 -7.28 5.47 -11.64
CA ASP A 134 -7.36 6.93 -11.73
C ASP A 134 -8.80 7.41 -11.55
N ARG A 135 -9.77 6.71 -12.15
CA ARG A 135 -11.20 7.05 -11.98
C ARG A 135 -11.66 6.89 -10.55
N LEU A 136 -11.23 5.86 -9.83
CA LEU A 136 -11.55 5.72 -8.41
C LEU A 136 -11.01 6.87 -7.58
N ASP A 137 -9.76 7.28 -7.83
CA ASP A 137 -9.13 8.39 -7.11
C ASP A 137 -9.81 9.73 -7.39
N HIS A 138 -10.18 9.98 -8.65
CA HIS A 138 -10.95 11.18 -8.99
C HIS A 138 -12.33 11.16 -8.34
N LEU A 139 -13.03 10.02 -8.38
CA LEU A 139 -14.32 9.86 -7.69
C LEU A 139 -14.21 10.08 -6.18
N LEU A 140 -13.13 9.61 -5.56
CA LEU A 140 -12.90 9.74 -4.13
C LEU A 140 -12.83 11.21 -3.68
N LYS A 141 -12.32 12.09 -4.54
CA LYS A 141 -12.22 13.55 -4.32
C LYS A 141 -13.56 14.28 -4.49
N MET A 142 -14.55 13.65 -5.12
CA MET A 142 -15.86 14.25 -5.36
C MET A 142 -16.74 14.24 -4.10
N PRO A 143 -17.76 15.11 -4.02
CA PRO A 143 -18.77 15.01 -2.98
C PRO A 143 -19.38 13.60 -2.94
N TYR A 144 -19.45 13.03 -1.74
CA TYR A 144 -19.89 11.65 -1.49
C TYR A 144 -19.03 10.55 -2.14
N GLY A 145 -17.81 10.86 -2.58
CA GLY A 145 -16.89 9.92 -3.22
C GLY A 145 -16.68 8.63 -2.44
N LYS A 146 -16.36 8.74 -1.14
CA LYS A 146 -16.20 7.58 -0.25
C LYS A 146 -17.42 6.66 -0.24
N ARG A 147 -18.63 7.24 -0.15
CA ARG A 147 -19.89 6.48 -0.17
C ARG A 147 -20.07 5.76 -1.51
N ARG A 148 -19.87 6.45 -2.63
CA ARG A 148 -19.99 5.85 -3.98
C ARG A 148 -19.02 4.70 -4.20
N ILE A 149 -17.78 4.82 -3.74
CA ILE A 149 -16.78 3.76 -3.85
C ILE A 149 -17.24 2.51 -3.08
N LYS A 150 -17.79 2.67 -1.87
CA LYS A 150 -18.39 1.55 -1.12
C LYS A 150 -19.54 0.92 -1.89
N GLU A 151 -20.47 1.74 -2.38
CA GLU A 151 -21.60 1.27 -3.17
C GLU A 151 -21.15 0.48 -4.41
N PHE A 152 -20.11 0.93 -5.12
CA PHE A 152 -19.56 0.19 -6.28
C PHE A 152 -18.92 -1.14 -5.90
N ILE A 153 -18.22 -1.20 -4.78
CA ILE A 153 -17.60 -2.45 -4.29
C ILE A 153 -18.67 -3.45 -3.82
N ASP A 154 -19.74 -2.96 -3.19
CA ASP A 154 -20.80 -3.79 -2.62
C ASP A 154 -21.86 -4.23 -3.63
N SER A 155 -22.02 -3.52 -4.75
CA SER A 155 -23.05 -3.80 -5.75
C SER A 155 -22.64 -4.86 -6.77
N PRO A 156 -23.52 -5.81 -7.14
CA PRO A 156 -23.34 -6.63 -8.32
C PRO A 156 -23.14 -5.73 -9.55
N GLY A 157 -22.05 -5.94 -10.29
CA GLY A 157 -21.74 -5.14 -11.47
C GLY A 157 -21.29 -3.70 -11.20
N GLY A 158 -20.93 -3.31 -9.97
CA GLY A 158 -20.53 -1.93 -9.66
C GLY A 158 -19.30 -1.42 -10.43
N TYR A 159 -18.49 -2.32 -11.02
CA TYR A 159 -17.37 -1.97 -11.90
C TYR A 159 -17.81 -1.38 -13.25
N THR A 160 -19.06 -1.62 -13.67
CA THR A 160 -19.57 -1.21 -15.00
C THR A 160 -19.58 0.30 -15.19
N MET A 161 -19.81 1.07 -14.11
CA MET A 161 -19.71 2.53 -14.19
C MET A 161 -18.26 2.96 -14.48
N ILE A 162 -17.27 2.31 -13.87
CA ILE A 162 -15.85 2.57 -14.13
C ILE A 162 -15.51 2.20 -15.57
N GLU A 163 -15.98 1.05 -16.04
CA GLU A 163 -15.84 0.60 -17.43
C GLU A 163 -16.43 1.62 -18.41
N TYR A 164 -17.66 2.07 -18.16
CA TYR A 164 -18.33 3.08 -18.97
C TYR A 164 -17.50 4.37 -19.05
N MET A 165 -17.03 4.88 -17.90
CA MET A 165 -16.24 6.11 -17.80
C MET A 165 -14.86 6.02 -18.47
N THR A 166 -14.28 4.83 -18.59
CA THR A 166 -12.94 4.63 -19.15
C THR A 166 -12.96 4.28 -20.63
N THR A 167 -13.94 3.50 -21.08
CA THR A 167 -13.92 2.89 -22.43
C THR A 167 -14.82 3.61 -23.45
N THR A 168 -15.88 4.30 -23.01
CA THR A 168 -16.88 4.84 -23.94
C THR A 168 -16.71 6.35 -24.22
N LYS A 169 -17.19 6.81 -25.38
CA LYS A 169 -17.26 8.25 -25.70
C LYS A 169 -18.19 9.01 -24.74
N GLY A 170 -19.32 8.40 -24.36
CA GLY A 170 -20.25 8.95 -23.38
C GLY A 170 -19.60 9.15 -22.01
N GLY A 171 -18.86 8.15 -21.53
CA GLY A 171 -18.09 8.21 -20.30
C GLY A 171 -17.01 9.29 -20.31
N LYS A 172 -16.30 9.46 -21.43
CA LYS A 172 -15.34 10.56 -21.60
C LYS A 172 -16.03 11.93 -21.53
N ASN A 173 -17.21 12.08 -22.13
CA ASN A 173 -17.99 13.33 -22.04
C ASN A 173 -18.50 13.58 -20.61
N LEU A 174 -18.96 12.54 -19.91
CA LEU A 174 -19.31 12.62 -18.49
C LEU A 174 -18.12 13.12 -17.68
N GLY A 175 -16.93 12.55 -17.87
CA GLY A 175 -15.72 13.01 -17.19
C GLY A 175 -15.36 14.48 -17.50
N LYS A 176 -15.61 14.96 -18.73
CA LYS A 176 -15.44 16.39 -19.06
C LYS A 176 -16.41 17.27 -18.28
N TYR A 177 -17.67 16.86 -18.16
CA TYR A 177 -18.66 17.55 -17.36
C TYR A 177 -18.27 17.57 -15.87
N LEU A 178 -17.88 16.41 -15.31
CA LEU A 178 -17.40 16.32 -13.93
C LEU A 178 -16.17 17.20 -13.69
N SER A 179 -15.33 17.41 -14.71
CA SER A 179 -14.15 18.28 -14.64
C SER A 179 -14.48 19.77 -14.48
N GLN A 180 -15.72 20.19 -14.71
CA GLN A 180 -16.17 21.57 -14.51
C GLN A 180 -16.45 21.88 -13.03
N THR A 181 -16.55 20.85 -12.18
CA THR A 181 -16.76 21.03 -10.75
C THR A 181 -15.47 21.42 -10.02
N LYS A 182 -15.59 22.08 -8.85
CA LYS A 182 -14.44 22.52 -8.04
C LYS A 182 -13.47 21.38 -7.69
N THR A 183 -13.98 20.18 -7.40
CA THR A 183 -13.18 19.02 -6.98
C THR A 183 -12.90 18.02 -8.09
N GLY A 184 -13.54 18.17 -9.26
CA GLY A 184 -13.44 17.20 -10.36
C GLY A 184 -12.41 17.55 -11.42
N LYS A 185 -11.68 18.67 -11.28
CA LYS A 185 -10.73 19.16 -12.29
C LYS A 185 -9.80 18.03 -12.78
N GLY A 186 -9.79 17.82 -14.09
CA GLY A 186 -8.94 16.80 -14.72
C GLY A 186 -9.42 15.37 -14.51
N PHE A 187 -10.72 15.14 -14.31
CA PHE A 187 -11.30 13.81 -14.05
C PHE A 187 -10.87 12.72 -15.05
N ASN A 188 -10.65 13.12 -16.31
CA ASN A 188 -10.22 12.19 -17.36
C ASN A 188 -8.71 11.94 -17.41
N GLN A 189 -7.92 12.76 -16.72
CA GLN A 189 -6.46 12.73 -16.75
C GLN A 189 -5.90 11.68 -15.77
N PRO A 190 -4.72 11.13 -16.04
CA PRO A 190 -3.99 10.34 -15.06
C PRO A 190 -3.72 11.15 -13.78
N THR A 191 -3.74 10.48 -12.63
CA THR A 191 -3.43 11.10 -11.33
C THR A 191 -1.93 11.24 -11.08
N GLY A 192 -1.12 10.48 -11.83
CA GLY A 192 0.32 10.37 -11.62
C GLY A 192 0.70 9.39 -10.50
N MET A 193 -0.27 8.71 -9.87
CA MET A 193 -0.01 7.66 -8.90
C MET A 193 0.54 6.40 -9.58
N ILE A 194 1.06 5.48 -8.77
CA ILE A 194 1.54 4.15 -9.14
C ILE A 194 0.62 3.17 -8.42
N TYR A 195 -0.23 2.46 -9.17
CA TYR A 195 -1.26 1.59 -8.64
C TYR A 195 -0.91 0.12 -8.74
N THR A 196 -0.30 -0.31 -9.84
CA THR A 196 -0.10 -1.75 -10.16
C THR A 196 1.37 -2.12 -10.25
N GLU A 197 1.65 -3.43 -10.28
CA GLU A 197 3.00 -3.95 -10.51
C GLU A 197 3.61 -3.43 -11.79
N THR A 198 2.86 -3.47 -12.89
CA THR A 198 3.35 -3.07 -14.20
C THR A 198 3.80 -1.62 -14.20
N GLU A 199 3.02 -0.73 -13.60
CA GLU A 199 3.37 0.68 -13.45
C GLU A 199 4.60 0.87 -12.55
N PHE A 200 4.67 0.13 -11.43
CA PHE A 200 5.80 0.20 -10.52
C PHE A 200 7.09 -0.28 -11.18
N LEU A 201 7.07 -1.42 -11.86
CA LEU A 201 8.21 -1.99 -12.59
C LEU A 201 8.69 -1.05 -13.69
N GLN A 202 7.78 -0.38 -14.39
CA GLN A 202 8.13 0.63 -15.39
C GLN A 202 8.85 1.82 -14.73
N VAL A 203 8.33 2.36 -13.63
CA VAL A 203 8.97 3.46 -12.88
C VAL A 203 10.33 3.04 -12.32
N LEU A 204 10.47 1.80 -11.84
CA LEU A 204 11.73 1.28 -11.32
C LEU A 204 12.79 1.19 -12.42
N LYS A 205 12.41 0.68 -13.61
CA LYS A 205 13.27 0.62 -14.79
C LYS A 205 13.74 2.01 -15.23
N GLU A 206 12.84 2.97 -15.35
CA GLU A 206 13.17 4.34 -15.71
C GLU A 206 14.13 4.98 -14.69
N THR A 207 13.86 4.76 -13.41
CA THR A 207 14.71 5.23 -12.31
C THR A 207 16.12 4.65 -12.42
N TYR A 208 16.24 3.34 -12.64
CA TYR A 208 17.51 2.67 -12.81
C TYR A 208 18.32 3.27 -13.97
N GLN A 209 17.67 3.45 -15.13
CA GLN A 209 18.32 4.02 -16.31
C GLN A 209 18.79 5.46 -16.06
N LEU A 210 17.98 6.28 -15.40
CA LEU A 210 18.32 7.66 -15.06
C LEU A 210 19.49 7.75 -14.06
N GLU A 211 19.51 6.90 -13.05
CA GLU A 211 20.55 6.91 -12.01
C GLU A 211 21.89 6.38 -12.54
N THR A 212 21.88 5.32 -13.33
CA THR A 212 23.10 4.72 -13.90
C THR A 212 23.68 5.54 -15.06
N ALA A 213 22.85 6.19 -15.88
CA ALA A 213 23.32 7.12 -16.91
C ALA A 213 24.06 8.33 -16.30
N LYS A 214 23.60 8.84 -15.15
CA LYS A 214 24.28 9.92 -14.43
C LYS A 214 25.64 9.49 -13.88
N GLN A 215 25.75 8.27 -13.37
CA GLN A 215 27.02 7.73 -12.88
C GLN A 215 28.06 7.60 -14.00
N LYS A 216 27.64 7.18 -15.20
CA LYS A 216 28.53 7.11 -16.38
C LYS A 216 29.03 8.48 -16.86
N ARG A 217 28.32 9.57 -16.56
CA ARG A 217 28.73 10.94 -16.93
C ARG A 217 29.63 11.61 -15.89
N GLN A 218 29.70 11.07 -14.68
CA GLN A 218 30.47 11.62 -13.57
C GLN A 218 31.81 10.89 -13.35
N LYS A 219 32.03 9.79 -14.06
CA LYS A 219 33.33 9.12 -14.21
C LYS A 219 33.99 9.60 -15.49
#